data_AF-M2PB98-F1
#
_entry.id   AF-M2PB98-F1
#
_cell.length_a   1.000
_cell.length_b   1.000
_cell.length_c   1.000
_cell.angle_alpha   90.00
_cell.angle_beta   90.00
_cell.angle_gamma   90.00
#
_symmetry.space_group_name_H-M   'P 1'
#
loop_
_entity.id
_entity.type
_entity.pdbx_description
1 polymer ?
#
loop_
_entity_poly.entity_id
_entity_poly.type
_entity_poly.pdbx_seq_one_letter_code
_entity_poly.pdbx_strand_id
1 'polypeptide(L)'
;MKYIKLNTGIPFNIDNFEDKTNKNYPYYQKGKKYALCPNCGSSVQIIGGKNNTTQNRARRMYAAHTRSEISGLNFDEESKFNCVNYEGNANNWQRIYEARPDTPENQEILEFINEHIDDIAQAIEDIIGFKCKYANSRSKLFEDLYQSFRINGGLHIEPNQFAPEYLPRMIVERAEPIKCWGAIPLERARKHIIRNQRFKDSMDGVQFKPVIDVRLVGTLDNDVNPTQLNIRLIFGEEELDLHHISARISY
;
A
#
# COMPACT_ATOMS: atom_id res chain seq x y z
N MET A 1 -11.56 0.77 -4.95
CA MET A 1 -10.36 -0.08 -4.91
C MET A 1 -9.79 -0.28 -6.31
N LYS A 2 -8.47 -0.48 -6.42
CA LYS A 2 -7.73 -0.72 -7.67
C LYS A 2 -7.27 -2.16 -7.84
N TYR A 3 -7.21 -2.93 -6.75
CA TYR A 3 -6.89 -4.35 -6.81
C TYR A 3 -8.14 -5.20 -6.60
N ILE A 4 -8.19 -6.30 -7.33
CA ILE A 4 -9.26 -7.30 -7.31
C ILE A 4 -8.64 -8.69 -7.35
N LYS A 5 -9.42 -9.72 -7.03
CA LYS A 5 -9.01 -11.11 -7.24
C LYS A 5 -10.08 -11.93 -7.95
N LEU A 6 -9.64 -13.03 -8.56
CA LEU A 6 -10.53 -14.04 -9.12
C LEU A 6 -10.86 -15.07 -8.01
N ASN A 7 -11.68 -16.09 -8.34
CA ASN A 7 -11.94 -17.20 -7.41
C ASN A 7 -10.66 -17.97 -7.03
N THR A 8 -9.65 -17.91 -7.88
CA THR A 8 -8.33 -18.52 -7.67
C THR A 8 -7.22 -17.53 -8.03
N GLY A 9 -6.04 -17.73 -7.43
CA GLY A 9 -4.87 -16.86 -7.63
C GLY A 9 -4.86 -15.63 -6.71
N ILE A 10 -3.81 -14.83 -6.86
CA ILE A 10 -3.56 -13.67 -6.01
C ILE A 10 -4.20 -12.38 -6.58
N PRO A 11 -4.33 -11.31 -5.77
CA PRO A 11 -4.86 -10.04 -6.24
C PRO A 11 -4.03 -9.41 -7.36
N PHE A 12 -4.68 -8.71 -8.27
CA PHE A 12 -4.04 -8.00 -9.37
C PHE A 12 -4.77 -6.68 -9.68
N ASN A 13 -4.09 -5.78 -10.38
CA ASN A 13 -4.65 -4.48 -10.75
C ASN A 13 -5.81 -4.63 -11.76
N ILE A 14 -6.91 -3.90 -11.54
CA ILE A 14 -8.07 -3.84 -12.45
C ILE A 14 -7.73 -3.55 -13.91
N ASP A 15 -6.62 -2.89 -14.19
CA ASP A 15 -6.15 -2.60 -15.55
C ASP A 15 -5.88 -3.88 -16.35
N ASN A 16 -5.53 -4.99 -15.66
CA ASN A 16 -5.24 -6.29 -16.26
C ASN A 16 -6.47 -7.22 -16.31
N PHE A 17 -7.67 -6.72 -15.97
CA PHE A 17 -8.87 -7.54 -15.85
C PHE A 17 -9.26 -8.29 -17.12
N GLU A 18 -9.21 -7.61 -18.27
CA GLU A 18 -9.60 -8.22 -19.54
C GLU A 18 -8.67 -9.37 -19.91
N ASP A 19 -7.36 -9.17 -19.74
CA ASP A 19 -6.34 -10.16 -20.07
C ASP A 19 -6.43 -11.37 -19.15
N LYS A 20 -6.71 -11.16 -17.86
CA LYS A 20 -6.82 -12.23 -16.86
C LYS A 20 -8.11 -13.05 -16.98
N THR A 21 -9.20 -12.44 -17.44
CA THR A 21 -10.52 -13.10 -17.46
C THR A 21 -10.96 -13.56 -18.84
N ASN A 22 -10.36 -13.01 -19.90
CA ASN A 22 -10.77 -13.21 -21.29
C ASN A 22 -12.29 -13.03 -21.51
N LYS A 23 -12.91 -12.11 -20.74
CA LYS A 23 -14.36 -11.87 -20.73
C LYS A 23 -15.23 -13.11 -20.48
N ASN A 24 -14.69 -14.09 -19.76
CA ASN A 24 -15.41 -15.31 -19.44
C ASN A 24 -16.35 -15.12 -18.24
N TYR A 25 -17.39 -15.94 -18.21
CA TYR A 25 -18.20 -16.14 -17.00
C TYR A 25 -17.32 -16.75 -15.88
N PRO A 26 -17.49 -16.37 -14.60
CA PRO A 26 -18.52 -15.47 -14.06
C PRO A 26 -18.14 -13.98 -14.06
N TYR A 27 -16.95 -13.63 -14.52
CA TYR A 27 -16.39 -12.27 -14.39
C TYR A 27 -17.01 -11.26 -15.36
N TYR A 28 -17.49 -11.71 -16.52
CA TYR A 28 -18.20 -10.86 -17.48
C TYR A 28 -19.65 -11.33 -17.64
N GLN A 29 -20.62 -10.48 -17.29
CA GLN A 29 -22.04 -10.82 -17.41
C GLN A 29 -22.84 -9.62 -17.90
N LYS A 30 -23.60 -9.80 -18.99
CA LYS A 30 -24.52 -8.77 -19.54
C LYS A 30 -23.84 -7.39 -19.74
N GLY A 31 -22.61 -7.39 -20.25
CA GLY A 31 -21.85 -6.16 -20.48
C GLY A 31 -21.28 -5.50 -19.22
N LYS A 32 -21.35 -6.16 -18.06
CA LYS A 32 -20.78 -5.73 -16.79
C LYS A 32 -19.62 -6.63 -16.40
N LYS A 33 -18.72 -6.07 -15.59
CA LYS A 33 -17.47 -6.70 -15.16
C LYS A 33 -17.48 -6.88 -13.65
N TYR A 34 -17.14 -8.07 -13.18
CA TYR A 34 -17.19 -8.46 -11.78
C TYR A 34 -15.94 -9.25 -11.40
N ALA A 35 -15.58 -9.18 -10.12
CA ALA A 35 -14.48 -9.91 -9.51
C ALA A 35 -14.76 -10.09 -8.01
N LEU A 36 -13.76 -10.47 -7.24
CA LEU A 36 -13.82 -10.52 -5.78
C LEU A 36 -12.95 -9.42 -5.14
N CYS A 37 -13.37 -8.95 -3.97
CA CYS A 37 -12.56 -8.09 -3.11
C CYS A 37 -11.38 -8.90 -2.53
N PRO A 38 -10.13 -8.42 -2.61
CA PRO A 38 -8.98 -9.10 -2.00
C PRO A 38 -9.12 -9.33 -0.50
N ASN A 39 -9.77 -8.38 0.18
CA ASN A 39 -9.88 -8.33 1.63
C ASN A 39 -10.99 -9.22 2.20
N CYS A 40 -12.22 -9.07 1.70
CA CYS A 40 -13.38 -9.79 2.26
C CYS A 40 -13.85 -10.96 1.40
N GLY A 41 -13.28 -11.16 0.20
CA GLY A 41 -13.69 -12.22 -0.71
C GLY A 41 -15.11 -12.08 -1.29
N SER A 42 -15.84 -11.01 -0.96
CA SER A 42 -17.19 -10.74 -1.47
C SER A 42 -17.12 -10.08 -2.86
N SER A 43 -18.15 -10.27 -3.68
CA SER A 43 -18.16 -9.80 -5.06
C SER A 43 -18.09 -8.28 -5.16
N VAL A 44 -17.34 -7.83 -6.17
CA VAL A 44 -17.18 -6.43 -6.54
C VAL A 44 -17.53 -6.25 -8.01
N GLN A 45 -18.07 -5.10 -8.34
CA GLN A 45 -18.30 -4.66 -9.71
C GLN A 45 -17.21 -3.65 -10.11
N ILE A 46 -16.62 -3.85 -11.29
CA ILE A 46 -15.71 -2.89 -11.88
C ILE A 46 -16.54 -1.84 -12.62
N ILE A 47 -16.28 -0.57 -12.34
CA ILE A 47 -16.94 0.60 -12.89
C ILE A 47 -15.95 1.33 -13.80
N GLY A 48 -16.42 1.83 -14.93
CA GLY A 48 -15.59 2.54 -15.92
C GLY A 48 -14.89 1.60 -16.91
N GLY A 49 -13.95 2.14 -17.67
CA GLY A 49 -13.17 1.38 -18.65
C GLY A 49 -13.88 1.15 -19.99
N LYS A 50 -13.14 0.60 -20.96
CA LYS A 50 -13.68 0.30 -22.30
C LYS A 50 -14.68 -0.86 -22.24
N ASN A 51 -15.74 -0.79 -23.06
CA ASN A 51 -16.73 -1.85 -23.23
C ASN A 51 -17.37 -2.35 -21.93
N ASN A 52 -17.59 -1.41 -20.98
CA ASN A 52 -18.31 -1.64 -19.75
C ASN A 52 -19.61 -0.85 -19.78
N THR A 53 -20.73 -1.49 -19.48
CA THR A 53 -22.04 -0.80 -19.39
C THR A 53 -22.16 0.07 -18.15
N THR A 54 -21.35 -0.18 -17.11
CA THR A 54 -21.36 0.62 -15.88
C THR A 54 -20.20 1.61 -15.91
N GLN A 55 -20.53 2.89 -16.01
CA GLN A 55 -19.57 3.98 -16.23
C GLN A 55 -19.67 5.03 -15.12
N ASN A 56 -18.56 5.68 -14.82
CA ASN A 56 -18.55 6.97 -14.11
C ASN A 56 -18.26 8.11 -15.09
N ARG A 57 -18.51 9.35 -14.67
CA ARG A 57 -18.33 10.56 -15.50
C ARG A 57 -16.92 10.70 -16.06
N ALA A 58 -15.90 10.29 -15.30
CA ALA A 58 -14.49 10.37 -15.69
C ALA A 58 -13.99 9.15 -16.48
N ARG A 59 -14.83 8.12 -16.68
CA ARG A 59 -14.50 6.80 -17.23
C ARG A 59 -13.31 6.08 -16.57
N ARG A 60 -12.90 6.51 -15.37
CA ARG A 60 -11.79 5.93 -14.61
C ARG A 60 -12.16 4.54 -14.10
N MET A 61 -11.26 3.58 -14.16
CA MET A 61 -11.56 2.25 -13.64
C MET A 61 -11.40 2.22 -12.11
N TYR A 62 -12.38 1.62 -11.43
CA TYR A 62 -12.29 1.23 -10.02
C TYR A 62 -13.26 0.09 -9.75
N ALA A 63 -13.04 -0.66 -8.68
CA ALA A 63 -13.98 -1.66 -8.19
C ALA A 63 -14.71 -1.19 -6.93
N ALA A 64 -15.97 -1.57 -6.82
CA ALA A 64 -16.85 -1.31 -5.68
C ALA A 64 -17.64 -2.57 -5.34
N HIS A 65 -17.92 -2.81 -4.07
CA HIS A 65 -18.73 -3.95 -3.64
C HIS A 65 -20.11 -3.95 -4.29
N THR A 66 -20.55 -5.13 -4.72
CA THR A 66 -21.90 -5.31 -5.28
C THR A 66 -22.95 -5.11 -4.18
N ARG A 67 -24.16 -4.70 -4.57
CA ARG A 67 -25.27 -4.55 -3.63
C ARG A 67 -25.94 -5.88 -3.28
N SER A 68 -25.83 -6.86 -4.17
CA SER A 68 -26.49 -8.16 -4.09
C SER A 68 -25.58 -9.22 -4.70
N GLU A 69 -25.96 -10.48 -4.50
CA GLU A 69 -25.30 -11.64 -5.10
C GLU A 69 -25.15 -11.51 -6.62
N ILE A 70 -24.02 -12.04 -7.12
CA ILE A 70 -23.73 -12.18 -8.55
C ILE A 70 -23.50 -13.65 -8.83
N SER A 71 -24.23 -14.19 -9.80
CA SER A 71 -24.14 -15.62 -10.12
C SER A 71 -22.70 -16.05 -10.40
N GLY A 72 -22.26 -17.13 -9.73
CA GLY A 72 -20.92 -17.70 -9.87
C GLY A 72 -19.80 -16.98 -9.12
N LEU A 73 -20.10 -15.93 -8.34
CA LEU A 73 -19.14 -15.26 -7.47
C LEU A 73 -19.61 -15.30 -6.02
N ASN A 74 -18.66 -15.37 -5.09
CA ASN A 74 -18.95 -15.32 -3.67
C ASN A 74 -19.58 -13.97 -3.29
N PHE A 75 -20.55 -14.00 -2.38
CA PHE A 75 -21.16 -12.83 -1.80
C PHE A 75 -21.44 -13.11 -0.33
N ASP A 76 -20.68 -12.43 0.51
CA ASP A 76 -20.85 -12.45 1.96
C ASP A 76 -21.14 -11.02 2.40
N GLU A 77 -22.34 -10.79 2.92
CA GLU A 77 -22.83 -9.46 3.28
C GLU A 77 -22.19 -8.93 4.57
N GLU A 78 -22.00 -9.79 5.56
CA GLU A 78 -21.36 -9.44 6.84
C GLU A 78 -19.90 -9.05 6.64
N SER A 79 -19.13 -9.87 5.91
CA SER A 79 -17.73 -9.63 5.56
C SER A 79 -17.59 -8.38 4.71
N LYS A 80 -18.54 -8.12 3.79
CA LYS A 80 -18.59 -6.88 3.01
C LYS A 80 -18.77 -5.67 3.92
N PHE A 81 -19.73 -5.67 4.84
CA PHE A 81 -19.95 -4.52 5.72
C PHE A 81 -18.77 -4.27 6.65
N ASN A 82 -18.05 -5.31 7.03
CA ASN A 82 -16.82 -5.21 7.83
C ASN A 82 -15.55 -4.91 7.02
N CYS A 83 -15.64 -4.86 5.69
CA CYS A 83 -14.48 -4.70 4.80
C CYS A 83 -13.93 -3.27 4.82
N VAL A 84 -12.61 -3.16 4.89
CA VAL A 84 -11.87 -1.88 4.85
C VAL A 84 -12.03 -1.12 3.52
N ASN A 85 -12.37 -1.84 2.44
CA ASN A 85 -12.60 -1.30 1.11
C ASN A 85 -14.08 -1.01 0.82
N TYR A 86 -14.98 -1.20 1.81
CA TYR A 86 -16.39 -0.88 1.65
C TYR A 86 -16.65 0.60 1.95
N GLU A 87 -17.22 1.32 0.98
CA GLU A 87 -17.48 2.76 1.09
C GLU A 87 -18.40 3.12 2.27
N GLY A 88 -19.38 2.26 2.57
CA GLY A 88 -20.27 2.42 3.72
C GLY A 88 -19.60 2.16 5.08
N ASN A 89 -18.33 1.73 5.10
CA ASN A 89 -17.56 1.51 6.30
C ASN A 89 -16.47 2.59 6.44
N ALA A 90 -16.81 3.69 7.11
CA ALA A 90 -15.88 4.81 7.30
C ALA A 90 -14.83 4.57 8.41
N ASN A 91 -15.03 3.58 9.28
CA ASN A 91 -14.37 3.53 10.59
C ASN A 91 -13.54 2.26 10.86
N ASN A 92 -13.47 1.30 9.93
CA ASN A 92 -12.72 0.06 10.15
C ASN A 92 -11.37 0.00 9.42
N TRP A 93 -11.02 0.99 8.59
CA TRP A 93 -9.75 0.95 7.85
C TRP A 93 -8.53 0.99 8.78
N GLN A 94 -8.67 1.56 9.98
CA GLN A 94 -7.62 1.61 11.01
C GLN A 94 -7.15 0.21 11.39
N ARG A 95 -8.02 -0.80 11.30
CA ARG A 95 -7.70 -2.20 11.60
C ARG A 95 -6.57 -2.76 10.73
N ILE A 96 -6.25 -2.13 9.60
CA ILE A 96 -5.11 -2.49 8.75
C ILE A 96 -3.78 -2.35 9.51
N TYR A 97 -3.70 -1.44 10.47
CA TYR A 97 -2.48 -1.18 11.25
C TYR A 97 -2.35 -2.05 12.50
N GLU A 98 -3.42 -2.73 12.93
CA GLU A 98 -3.38 -3.64 14.08
C GLU A 98 -2.38 -4.80 13.83
N ALA A 99 -1.39 -4.93 14.69
CA ALA A 99 -0.52 -6.10 14.74
C ALA A 99 -1.25 -7.29 15.38
N ARG A 100 -1.09 -8.48 14.80
CA ARG A 100 -1.67 -9.73 15.31
C ARG A 100 -0.57 -10.80 15.39
N PRO A 101 0.24 -10.80 16.45
CA PRO A 101 1.45 -11.64 16.53
C PRO A 101 1.14 -13.14 16.51
N ASP A 102 -0.07 -13.55 16.91
CA ASP A 102 -0.50 -14.96 16.93
C ASP A 102 -1.05 -15.45 15.57
N THR A 103 -1.22 -14.55 14.59
CA THR A 103 -1.67 -14.91 13.24
C THR A 103 -0.50 -15.52 12.46
N PRO A 104 -0.65 -16.65 11.74
CA PRO A 104 0.41 -17.18 10.89
C PRO A 104 0.83 -16.19 9.78
N GLU A 105 2.05 -16.35 9.25
CA GLU A 105 2.45 -15.59 8.06
C GLU A 105 1.47 -15.82 6.90
N ASN A 106 1.02 -14.73 6.29
CA ASN A 106 0.08 -14.78 5.19
C ASN A 106 0.82 -14.96 3.85
N GLN A 107 0.79 -16.20 3.35
CA GLN A 107 1.47 -16.59 2.12
C GLN A 107 0.93 -15.86 0.88
N GLU A 108 -0.38 -15.55 0.82
CA GLU A 108 -0.98 -14.79 -0.30
C GLU A 108 -0.36 -13.38 -0.40
N ILE A 109 -0.05 -12.77 0.75
CA ILE A 109 0.59 -11.44 0.81
C ILE A 109 2.05 -11.53 0.39
N LEU A 110 2.78 -12.56 0.82
CA LEU A 110 4.17 -12.76 0.40
C LEU A 110 4.27 -12.95 -1.12
N GLU A 111 3.39 -13.75 -1.70
CA GLU A 111 3.30 -13.97 -3.15
C GLU A 111 2.96 -12.67 -3.88
N PHE A 112 1.96 -11.92 -3.39
CA PHE A 112 1.61 -10.61 -3.93
C PHE A 112 2.79 -9.62 -3.88
N ILE A 113 3.49 -9.55 -2.75
CA ILE A 113 4.67 -8.70 -2.62
C ILE A 113 5.73 -9.09 -3.65
N ASN A 114 6.01 -10.38 -3.80
CA ASN A 114 7.03 -10.84 -4.76
C ASN A 114 6.66 -10.52 -6.22
N GLU A 115 5.39 -10.66 -6.59
CA GLU A 115 4.91 -10.31 -7.95
C GLU A 115 4.92 -8.79 -8.22
N HIS A 116 4.77 -7.97 -7.18
CA HIS A 116 4.59 -6.52 -7.28
C HIS A 116 5.69 -5.70 -6.61
N ILE A 117 6.83 -6.32 -6.26
CA ILE A 117 7.85 -5.72 -5.37
C ILE A 117 8.37 -4.37 -5.89
N ASP A 118 8.46 -4.26 -7.20
CA ASP A 118 8.94 -3.10 -7.92
C ASP A 118 7.93 -1.94 -7.91
N ASP A 119 6.64 -2.24 -8.01
CA ASP A 119 5.57 -1.25 -7.90
C ASP A 119 5.42 -0.79 -6.45
N ILE A 120 5.55 -1.73 -5.50
CA ILE A 120 5.58 -1.45 -4.06
C ILE A 120 6.77 -0.54 -3.73
N ALA A 121 7.97 -0.83 -4.28
CA ALA A 121 9.14 0.03 -4.10
C ALA A 121 8.89 1.45 -4.60
N GLN A 122 8.27 1.61 -5.77
CA GLN A 122 7.94 2.93 -6.29
C GLN A 122 6.91 3.67 -5.40
N ALA A 123 5.89 2.95 -4.90
CA ALA A 123 4.92 3.54 -3.98
C ALA A 123 5.55 3.93 -2.63
N ILE A 124 6.49 3.14 -2.11
CA ILE A 124 7.26 3.48 -0.92
C ILE A 124 8.17 4.68 -1.17
N GLU A 125 8.80 4.79 -2.34
CA GLU A 125 9.61 5.96 -2.72
C GLU A 125 8.83 7.27 -2.62
N ASP A 126 7.59 7.27 -3.14
CA ASP A 126 6.69 8.42 -3.05
C ASP A 126 6.26 8.71 -1.60
N ILE A 127 6.08 7.65 -0.80
CA ILE A 127 5.73 7.76 0.63
C ILE A 127 6.90 8.33 1.42
N ILE A 128 8.12 7.80 1.31
CA ILE A 128 9.23 8.16 2.21
C ILE A 128 10.05 9.35 1.70
N GLY A 129 9.92 9.69 0.41
CA GLY A 129 10.68 10.78 -0.20
C GLY A 129 12.15 10.45 -0.49
N PHE A 130 12.52 9.17 -0.56
CA PHE A 130 13.84 8.69 -0.96
C PHE A 130 13.71 7.67 -2.07
N LYS A 131 14.71 7.61 -2.95
CA LYS A 131 14.75 6.61 -4.01
C LYS A 131 14.71 5.20 -3.45
N CYS A 132 13.71 4.42 -3.87
CA CYS A 132 13.58 3.01 -3.54
C CYS A 132 13.84 2.11 -4.74
N LYS A 133 13.66 2.62 -5.96
CA LYS A 133 13.83 1.87 -7.20
C LYS A 133 14.79 2.59 -8.15
N TYR A 134 15.66 1.81 -8.78
CA TYR A 134 16.51 2.18 -9.89
C TYR A 134 16.08 1.42 -11.15
N ALA A 135 16.69 1.73 -12.30
CA ALA A 135 16.32 1.11 -13.57
C ALA A 135 16.33 -0.43 -13.55
N ASN A 136 17.32 -1.03 -12.86
CA ASN A 136 17.54 -2.49 -12.86
C ASN A 136 17.70 -3.07 -11.44
N SER A 137 17.44 -2.29 -10.40
CA SER A 137 17.63 -2.74 -9.01
C SER A 137 16.83 -1.91 -8.04
N ARG A 138 16.69 -2.41 -6.81
CA ARG A 138 16.09 -1.70 -5.69
C ARG A 138 17.18 -1.12 -4.80
N SER A 139 16.87 -0.03 -4.12
CA SER A 139 17.83 0.64 -3.23
C SER A 139 18.06 -0.18 -1.97
N LYS A 140 19.25 -0.03 -1.36
CA LYS A 140 19.52 -0.63 -0.05
C LYS A 140 18.52 -0.18 1.03
N LEU A 141 18.10 1.09 0.99
CA LEU A 141 17.09 1.63 1.90
C LEU A 141 15.76 0.88 1.81
N PHE A 142 15.30 0.58 0.59
CA PHE A 142 14.10 -0.23 0.37
C PHE A 142 14.27 -1.65 0.87
N GLU A 143 15.40 -2.31 0.57
CA GLU A 143 15.65 -3.67 1.04
C GLU A 143 15.66 -3.72 2.57
N ASP A 144 16.34 -2.77 3.22
CA ASP A 144 16.42 -2.69 4.68
C ASP A 144 15.02 -2.42 5.30
N LEU A 145 14.20 -1.55 4.70
CA LEU A 145 12.79 -1.33 5.09
C LEU A 145 11.95 -2.62 4.97
N TYR A 146 12.04 -3.29 3.82
CA TYR A 146 11.25 -4.49 3.57
C TYR A 146 11.67 -5.66 4.48
N GLN A 147 12.97 -5.85 4.71
CA GLN A 147 13.45 -6.87 5.65
C GLN A 147 13.00 -6.55 7.08
N SER A 148 13.08 -5.29 7.50
CA SER A 148 12.59 -4.91 8.84
C SER A 148 11.09 -5.15 8.99
N PHE A 149 10.28 -4.78 7.99
CA PHE A 149 8.86 -5.12 7.95
C PHE A 149 8.62 -6.62 8.15
N ARG A 150 9.35 -7.49 7.45
CA ARG A 150 9.21 -8.95 7.60
C ARG A 150 9.58 -9.44 9.00
N ILE A 151 10.74 -9.01 9.51
CA ILE A 151 11.24 -9.41 10.84
C ILE A 151 10.28 -8.97 11.94
N ASN A 152 9.62 -7.82 11.78
CA ASN A 152 8.67 -7.27 12.74
C ASN A 152 7.24 -7.82 12.59
N GLY A 153 7.11 -9.03 12.04
CA GLY A 153 5.82 -9.67 11.88
C GLY A 153 4.92 -9.00 10.84
N GLY A 154 5.48 -8.26 9.89
CA GLY A 154 4.73 -7.55 8.85
C GLY A 154 3.86 -8.46 7.98
N LEU A 155 4.20 -9.74 7.86
CA LEU A 155 3.41 -10.74 7.13
C LEU A 155 2.30 -11.40 7.97
N HIS A 156 2.23 -11.12 9.27
CA HIS A 156 1.19 -11.63 10.17
C HIS A 156 -0.05 -10.74 10.04
N ILE A 157 -0.79 -10.94 8.95
CA ILE A 157 -1.95 -10.13 8.54
C ILE A 157 -3.12 -11.09 8.29
N GLU A 158 -4.22 -10.88 8.99
CA GLU A 158 -5.45 -11.65 8.78
C GLU A 158 -6.00 -11.44 7.36
N PRO A 159 -6.70 -12.42 6.78
CA PRO A 159 -7.30 -12.27 5.45
C PRO A 159 -8.17 -11.00 5.32
N ASN A 160 -8.94 -10.66 6.36
CA ASN A 160 -9.78 -9.46 6.42
C ASN A 160 -9.01 -8.14 6.67
N GLN A 161 -7.69 -8.18 6.77
CA GLN A 161 -6.81 -7.01 6.82
C GLN A 161 -6.02 -6.84 5.52
N PHE A 162 -6.04 -7.82 4.61
CA PHE A 162 -5.28 -7.72 3.37
C PHE A 162 -5.95 -6.73 2.38
N ALA A 163 -5.41 -5.52 2.31
CA ALA A 163 -5.77 -4.50 1.33
C ALA A 163 -4.51 -4.08 0.57
N PRO A 164 -4.28 -4.58 -0.65
CA PRO A 164 -3.06 -4.34 -1.43
C PRO A 164 -2.62 -2.88 -1.49
N GLU A 165 -3.56 -1.94 -1.57
CA GLU A 165 -3.27 -0.52 -1.66
C GLU A 165 -2.61 0.06 -0.40
N TYR A 166 -2.84 -0.54 0.77
CA TYR A 166 -2.25 -0.09 2.04
C TYR A 166 -0.87 -0.69 2.32
N LEU A 167 -0.47 -1.74 1.61
CA LEU A 167 0.76 -2.47 1.86
C LEU A 167 2.02 -1.58 1.87
N PRO A 168 2.21 -0.60 0.95
CA PRO A 168 3.33 0.35 1.04
C PRO A 168 3.36 1.16 2.34
N ARG A 169 2.19 1.55 2.88
CA ARG A 169 2.10 2.27 4.17
C ARG A 169 2.44 1.35 5.34
N MET A 170 1.95 0.10 5.31
CA MET A 170 2.23 -0.90 6.34
C MET A 170 3.72 -1.24 6.40
N ILE A 171 4.39 -1.36 5.26
CA ILE A 171 5.85 -1.60 5.21
C ILE A 171 6.61 -0.46 5.89
N VAL A 172 6.22 0.79 5.62
CA VAL A 172 6.87 1.97 6.20
C VAL A 172 6.60 2.12 7.69
N GLU A 173 5.37 1.83 8.13
CA GLU A 173 4.93 2.00 9.51
C GLU A 173 5.49 0.91 10.45
N ARG A 174 5.52 -0.36 10.01
CA ARG A 174 5.99 -1.48 10.85
C ARG A 174 7.51 -1.67 10.82
N ALA A 175 8.22 -1.00 9.91
CA ALA A 175 9.67 -1.06 9.89
C ALA A 175 10.25 -0.31 11.10
N GLU A 176 11.29 -0.87 11.71
CA GLU A 176 12.14 -0.15 12.66
C GLU A 176 12.81 1.05 11.97
N PRO A 177 13.32 2.03 12.74
CA PRO A 177 14.10 3.12 12.17
C PRO A 177 15.30 2.62 11.33
N ILE A 178 15.31 2.94 10.04
CA ILE A 178 16.29 2.43 9.06
C ILE A 178 17.37 3.47 8.78
N LYS A 179 18.63 3.04 8.78
CA LYS A 179 19.76 3.89 8.37
C LYS A 179 19.59 4.35 6.93
N CYS A 180 19.66 5.66 6.71
CA CYS A 180 19.48 6.27 5.38
C CYS A 180 20.77 6.85 4.78
N TRP A 181 21.94 6.47 5.34
CA TRP A 181 23.23 6.88 4.79
C TRP A 181 23.42 6.35 3.35
N GLY A 182 23.83 7.24 2.46
CA GLY A 182 23.99 6.96 1.03
C GLY A 182 22.69 6.93 0.24
N ALA A 183 21.52 7.07 0.88
CA ALA A 183 20.23 7.11 0.19
C ALA A 183 20.09 8.40 -0.63
N ILE A 184 19.27 8.37 -1.68
CA ILE A 184 19.07 9.50 -2.58
C ILE A 184 17.71 10.15 -2.27
N PRO A 185 17.67 11.30 -1.57
CA PRO A 185 16.41 11.98 -1.32
C PRO A 185 15.83 12.57 -2.61
N LEU A 186 14.50 12.43 -2.76
CA LEU A 186 13.72 13.13 -3.76
C LEU A 186 13.73 14.64 -3.50
N GLU A 187 13.36 15.44 -4.50
CA GLU A 187 13.48 16.90 -4.43
C GLU A 187 12.79 17.51 -3.20
N ARG A 188 11.58 17.06 -2.85
CA ARG A 188 10.86 17.52 -1.65
C ARG A 188 11.65 17.25 -0.38
N ALA A 189 12.01 15.99 -0.13
CA ALA A 189 12.75 15.60 1.07
C ALA A 189 14.12 16.29 1.13
N ARG A 190 14.83 16.37 -0.01
CA ARG A 190 16.12 17.05 -0.12
C ARG A 190 16.03 18.51 0.31
N LYS A 191 14.99 19.25 -0.13
CA LYS A 191 14.78 20.65 0.27
C LYS A 191 14.60 20.80 1.79
N HIS A 192 13.93 19.85 2.45
CA HIS A 192 13.78 19.87 3.91
C HIS A 192 15.09 19.53 4.62
N ILE A 193 15.82 18.51 4.14
CA ILE A 193 17.11 18.10 4.69
C ILE A 193 18.13 19.25 4.66
N ILE A 194 18.36 19.87 3.50
CA ILE A 194 19.39 20.92 3.35
C ILE A 194 19.08 22.23 4.10
N ARG A 195 17.80 22.44 4.47
CA ARG A 195 17.40 23.60 5.28
C ARG A 195 17.71 23.41 6.77
N ASN A 196 17.83 22.17 7.22
CA ASN A 196 18.23 21.87 8.58
C ASN A 196 19.75 22.10 8.73
N GLN A 197 20.14 22.92 9.72
CA GLN A 197 21.54 23.27 9.95
C GLN A 197 22.44 22.06 10.21
N ARG A 198 21.91 20.99 10.82
CA ARG A 198 22.63 19.73 11.07
C ARG A 198 23.06 19.02 9.80
N PHE A 199 22.37 19.26 8.68
CA PHE A 199 22.55 18.52 7.42
C PHE A 199 23.00 19.38 6.25
N LYS A 200 23.37 20.65 6.49
CA LYS A 200 23.76 21.61 5.45
C LYS A 200 24.83 21.04 4.49
N ASP A 201 25.81 20.33 5.05
CA ASP A 201 26.95 19.75 4.32
C ASP A 201 26.88 18.22 4.26
N SER A 202 25.70 17.63 4.47
CA SER A 202 25.48 16.17 4.47
C SER A 202 25.12 15.60 3.10
N MET A 203 25.23 16.38 2.03
CA MET A 203 24.97 15.93 0.66
C MET A 203 26.29 15.72 -0.08
N ASP A 204 26.50 14.52 -0.60
CA ASP A 204 27.59 14.19 -1.52
C ASP A 204 26.99 13.91 -2.91
N GLY A 205 27.07 14.92 -3.78
CA GLY A 205 26.33 14.94 -5.04
C GLY A 205 24.82 14.84 -4.80
N VAL A 206 24.22 13.69 -5.13
CA VAL A 206 22.79 13.42 -4.92
C VAL A 206 22.50 12.55 -3.70
N GLN A 207 23.52 12.02 -3.05
CA GLN A 207 23.40 11.10 -1.93
C GLN A 207 23.42 11.84 -0.60
N PHE A 208 22.57 11.40 0.34
CA PHE A 208 22.55 11.88 1.71
C PHE A 208 23.56 11.08 2.54
N LYS A 209 24.67 11.70 2.91
CA LYS A 209 25.77 11.12 3.69
C LYS A 209 26.03 11.97 4.94
N PRO A 210 25.11 11.95 5.93
CA PRO A 210 25.32 12.66 7.18
C PRO A 210 26.51 12.06 7.94
N VAL A 211 27.22 12.92 8.67
CA VAL A 211 28.35 12.51 9.54
C VAL A 211 27.84 11.85 10.83
N ILE A 212 26.60 12.17 11.23
CA ILE A 212 25.91 11.60 12.39
C ILE A 212 25.03 10.41 11.96
N ASP A 213 24.69 9.51 12.91
CA ASP A 213 23.72 8.43 12.64
C ASP A 213 22.33 9.04 12.45
N VAL A 214 21.77 8.86 11.25
CA VAL A 214 20.43 9.36 10.90
C VAL A 214 19.61 8.19 10.40
N ARG A 215 18.40 8.04 10.96
CA ARG A 215 17.48 6.98 10.59
C ARG A 215 16.16 7.54 10.10
N LEU A 216 15.63 6.92 9.06
CA LEU A 216 14.29 7.16 8.55
C LEU A 216 13.29 6.33 9.34
N VAL A 217 12.17 6.92 9.74
CA VAL A 217 11.08 6.23 10.42
C VAL A 217 9.72 6.72 9.90
N GLY A 218 8.76 5.80 9.80
CA GLY A 218 7.35 6.09 9.57
C GLY A 218 6.56 5.84 10.84
N THR A 219 5.83 6.84 11.35
CA THR A 219 4.99 6.68 12.54
C THR A 219 3.59 7.19 12.31
N LEU A 220 2.59 6.51 12.88
CA LEU A 220 1.24 7.06 12.94
C LEU A 220 1.19 8.24 13.92
N ASP A 221 0.31 9.20 13.67
CA ASP A 221 0.05 10.31 14.58
C ASP A 221 -0.78 9.90 15.82
N ASN A 222 -1.50 8.79 15.72
CA ASN A 222 -2.31 8.24 16.80
C ASN A 222 -2.45 6.71 16.65
N ASP A 223 -2.32 5.98 17.76
CA ASP A 223 -2.38 4.51 17.74
C ASP A 223 -3.80 3.96 17.55
N VAL A 224 -4.84 4.73 17.93
CA VAL A 224 -6.23 4.27 17.94
C VAL A 224 -7.00 4.79 16.73
N ASN A 225 -6.83 6.07 16.42
CA ASN A 225 -7.51 6.77 15.32
C ASN A 225 -6.48 7.53 14.48
N PRO A 226 -5.56 6.82 13.79
CA PRO A 226 -4.56 7.47 12.96
C PRO A 226 -5.25 8.33 11.90
N THR A 227 -4.74 9.54 11.70
CA THR A 227 -5.13 10.40 10.57
C THR A 227 -3.98 10.56 9.59
N GLN A 228 -2.75 10.44 10.08
CA GLN A 228 -1.53 10.68 9.31
C GLN A 228 -0.49 9.59 9.54
N LEU A 229 0.23 9.26 8.46
CA LEU A 229 1.54 8.60 8.54
C LEU A 229 2.61 9.68 8.38
N ASN A 230 3.40 9.87 9.42
CA ASN A 230 4.47 10.85 9.54
C ASN A 230 5.78 10.22 9.08
N ILE A 231 6.49 10.90 8.18
CA ILE A 231 7.81 10.46 7.73
C ILE A 231 8.86 11.39 8.32
N ARG A 232 9.77 10.83 9.11
CA ARG A 232 10.76 11.59 9.88
C ARG A 232 12.17 11.04 9.68
N LEU A 233 13.14 11.93 9.88
CA LEU A 233 14.51 11.55 10.20
C LEU A 233 14.72 11.72 11.70
N ILE A 234 15.26 10.69 12.37
CA ILE A 234 15.66 10.74 13.77
C ILE A 234 17.19 10.69 13.88
N PHE A 235 17.76 11.50 14.78
CA PHE A 235 19.20 11.63 14.98
C PHE A 235 19.50 12.18 16.38
N GLY A 236 20.16 11.37 17.21
CA GLY A 236 20.33 11.71 18.63
C GLY A 236 18.97 11.82 19.33
N GLU A 237 18.73 12.94 19.99
CA GLU A 237 17.44 13.27 20.63
C GLU A 237 16.56 14.18 19.77
N GLU A 238 17.00 14.49 18.54
CA GLU A 238 16.30 15.38 17.61
C GLU A 238 15.56 14.60 16.52
N GLU A 239 14.48 15.19 16.02
CA GLU A 239 13.74 14.71 14.85
C GLU A 239 13.57 15.82 13.80
N LEU A 240 13.50 15.41 12.53
CA LEU A 240 13.16 16.27 11.40
C LEU A 240 12.00 15.65 10.64
N ASP A 241 10.83 16.29 10.72
CA ASP A 241 9.70 15.97 9.86
C ASP A 241 10.03 16.27 8.40
N LEU A 242 9.92 15.25 7.54
CA LEU A 242 10.07 15.42 6.10
C LEU A 242 8.74 15.80 5.47
N HIS A 243 7.67 15.06 5.82
CA HIS A 243 6.29 15.34 5.41
C HIS A 243 5.31 14.35 6.06
N HIS A 244 4.02 14.64 5.90
CA HIS A 244 2.90 13.84 6.39
C HIS A 244 2.03 13.40 5.21
N ILE A 245 1.50 12.18 5.26
CA ILE A 245 0.50 11.69 4.32
C ILE A 245 -0.74 11.18 5.05
N SER A 246 -1.90 11.21 4.39
CA SER A 246 -3.11 10.58 4.93
C SER A 246 -2.87 9.09 5.18
N ALA A 247 -3.17 8.66 6.42
CA ALA A 247 -3.13 7.26 6.79
C ALA A 247 -4.21 6.47 6.03
N ARG A 248 -5.41 7.05 5.86
CA ARG A 248 -6.47 6.49 5.01
C ARG A 248 -6.21 6.74 3.53
N ILE A 249 -6.45 5.73 2.69
CA ILE A 249 -6.48 5.86 1.23
C ILE A 249 -7.91 6.21 0.80
N SER A 250 -8.06 7.33 0.08
CA SER A 250 -9.31 7.72 -0.57
C SER A 250 -9.21 7.48 -2.08
N TYR A 251 -10.31 7.03 -2.70
CA TYR A 251 -10.41 6.72 -4.13
C TYR A 251 -11.24 7.75 -4.89
#